data_AF-A0A9P6CES5-F1
#
_entry.id   AF-A0A9P6CES5-F1
#
_cell.length_a   1.000
_cell.length_b   1.000
_cell.length_c   1.000
_cell.angle_alpha   90.00
_cell.angle_beta   90.00
_cell.angle_gamma   90.00
#
_symmetry.space_group_name_H-M   'P 1'
#
loop_
_entity.id
_entity.type
_entity.pdbx_description
1 polymer ?
#
loop_
_entity_poly.entity_id
_entity_poly.type
_entity_poly.pdbx_seq_one_letter_code
_entity_poly.pdbx_strand_id
1 'polypeptide(L)'
;MRNMGPQWTFQCFTVDYYYWKNPFWGTVKDTFEKVKDFYTTPLLYNTRPVPGAREGVQSLRDMGYRLVIVTARAQDHVDKSWEWVDKNFPGIFDSIICTGQFKDTHTAGHEVVTKLSKAQVCTDLGATLLIDDSSENAVQCATADKCTPVLLFGDYSWNKRISSPNDLREEMSFDRRLEAEEGREFWKDETLKVPEGTPLYRVKDWAEVVRWVRKARSEGRI
;
A
#
# COMPACT_ATOMS: atom_id res chain seq x y z
N MET A 1 0.86 -27.70 -13.74
CA MET A 1 0.34 -26.43 -13.21
C MET A 1 -0.37 -26.72 -11.90
N ARG A 2 0.17 -26.29 -10.75
CA ARG A 2 -0.57 -26.38 -9.48
C ARG A 2 -1.51 -25.18 -9.43
N ASN A 3 -2.79 -25.39 -9.74
CA ASN A 3 -3.84 -24.45 -9.39
C ASN A 3 -3.88 -24.36 -7.87
N MET A 4 -3.37 -23.27 -7.30
CA MET A 4 -3.72 -22.94 -5.92
C MET A 4 -5.21 -22.60 -5.91
N GLY A 5 -5.99 -23.37 -5.15
CA GLY A 5 -7.39 -23.06 -4.87
C GLY A 5 -7.52 -21.72 -4.13
N PRO A 6 -8.74 -21.34 -3.69
CA PRO A 6 -9.09 -19.99 -3.24
C PRO A 6 -8.53 -19.61 -1.85
N GLN A 7 -7.34 -20.07 -1.48
CA GLN A 7 -6.64 -19.64 -0.26
C GLN A 7 -5.65 -18.53 -0.61
N TRP A 8 -6.20 -17.34 -0.86
CA TRP A 8 -5.42 -16.11 -1.02
C TRP A 8 -4.76 -15.75 0.32
N THR A 9 -3.47 -16.07 0.46
CA THR A 9 -2.69 -15.74 1.66
C THR A 9 -1.57 -14.75 1.30
N PHE A 10 -0.81 -14.29 2.29
CA PHE A 10 0.42 -13.53 2.06
C PHE A 10 1.40 -14.23 1.10
N GLN A 11 1.32 -15.56 0.95
CA GLN A 11 2.12 -16.33 -0.01
C GLN A 11 1.74 -16.08 -1.48
N CYS A 12 0.64 -15.37 -1.74
CA CYS A 12 0.27 -14.92 -3.08
C CYS A 12 1.00 -13.63 -3.51
N PHE A 13 1.69 -12.95 -2.58
CA PHE A 13 2.47 -11.73 -2.87
C PHE A 13 3.93 -11.92 -2.46
N THR A 14 4.61 -12.84 -3.13
CA THR A 14 5.99 -13.21 -2.81
C THR A 14 7.03 -12.34 -3.51
N VAL A 15 6.61 -11.51 -4.49
CA VAL A 15 7.51 -10.79 -5.39
C VAL A 15 7.21 -9.29 -5.44
N ASP A 16 5.96 -8.90 -5.70
CA ASP A 16 5.63 -7.51 -6.06
C ASP A 16 4.29 -7.02 -5.50
N TYR A 17 4.10 -5.70 -5.48
CA TYR A 17 2.85 -5.06 -5.08
C TYR A 17 1.75 -5.31 -6.13
N TYR A 18 2.13 -5.36 -7.41
CA TYR A 18 1.21 -5.66 -8.48
C TYR A 18 0.98 -7.17 -8.63
N TYR A 19 -0.28 -7.56 -8.60
CA TYR A 19 -0.74 -8.95 -8.63
C TYR A 19 -0.10 -9.80 -9.75
N TRP A 20 -0.12 -9.35 -11.01
CA TRP A 20 0.37 -10.11 -12.18
C TRP A 20 1.88 -10.37 -12.17
N LYS A 21 2.63 -9.61 -11.35
CA LYS A 21 4.07 -9.80 -11.16
C LYS A 21 4.39 -10.86 -10.10
N ASN A 22 3.38 -11.51 -9.52
CA ASN A 22 3.55 -12.59 -8.56
C ASN A 22 3.27 -13.96 -9.22
N PRO A 23 3.92 -15.04 -8.74
CA PRO A 23 3.65 -16.39 -9.20
C PRO A 23 2.17 -16.75 -9.10
N PHE A 24 1.66 -17.54 -10.04
CA PHE A 24 0.29 -18.09 -10.06
C PHE A 24 -0.85 -17.09 -10.31
N TRP A 25 -0.55 -15.81 -10.55
CA TRP A 25 -1.58 -14.82 -10.92
C TRP A 25 -1.93 -14.85 -12.41
N GLY A 26 -1.05 -15.36 -13.27
CA GLY A 26 -1.29 -15.51 -14.69
C GLY A 26 -1.05 -14.20 -15.45
N THR A 27 -1.74 -14.04 -16.58
CA THR A 27 -1.68 -12.81 -17.39
C THR A 27 -2.28 -11.62 -16.64
N VAL A 28 -2.10 -10.42 -17.19
CA VAL A 28 -2.75 -9.21 -16.66
C VAL A 28 -4.28 -9.41 -16.66
N LYS A 29 -4.82 -10.02 -17.72
CA LYS A 29 -6.24 -10.34 -17.83
C LYS A 29 -6.70 -11.32 -16.74
N ASP A 30 -6.02 -12.47 -16.57
CA ASP A 30 -6.38 -13.48 -15.56
C ASP A 30 -6.37 -12.87 -14.15
N THR A 31 -5.41 -11.96 -13.92
CA THR A 31 -5.26 -11.23 -12.67
C THR A 31 -6.48 -10.35 -12.39
N PHE A 32 -6.95 -9.58 -13.37
CA PHE A 32 -8.14 -8.74 -13.21
C PHE A 32 -9.39 -9.58 -12.89
N GLU A 33 -9.57 -10.72 -13.55
CA GLU A 33 -10.69 -11.64 -13.28
C GLU A 33 -10.62 -12.20 -11.85
N LYS A 34 -9.43 -12.66 -11.41
CA LYS A 34 -9.20 -13.15 -10.03
C LYS A 34 -9.47 -12.07 -8.98
N VAL A 35 -9.00 -10.85 -9.22
CA VAL A 35 -9.23 -9.72 -8.30
C VAL A 35 -10.72 -9.40 -8.25
N LYS A 36 -11.40 -9.30 -9.40
CA LYS A 36 -12.84 -9.07 -9.45
C LYS A 36 -13.60 -10.11 -8.64
N ASP A 37 -13.29 -11.40 -8.82
CA ASP A 37 -13.91 -12.49 -8.07
C ASP A 37 -13.63 -12.37 -6.57
N PHE A 38 -12.40 -12.05 -6.17
CA PHE A 38 -12.03 -11.84 -4.77
C PHE A 38 -12.86 -10.74 -4.10
N TYR A 39 -13.10 -9.61 -4.80
CA TYR A 39 -13.92 -8.51 -4.29
C TYR A 39 -15.40 -8.86 -4.12
N THR A 40 -15.89 -9.94 -4.75
CA THR A 40 -17.26 -10.45 -4.49
C THR A 40 -17.37 -11.20 -3.17
N THR A 41 -16.24 -11.65 -2.59
CA THR A 41 -16.21 -12.42 -1.35
C THR A 41 -16.22 -11.51 -0.12
N PRO A 42 -16.69 -11.99 1.05
CA PRO A 42 -16.63 -11.21 2.29
C PRO A 42 -15.24 -11.19 2.94
N LEU A 43 -14.24 -11.86 2.35
CA LEU A 43 -12.91 -12.03 2.95
C LEU A 43 -12.22 -10.69 3.25
N LEU A 44 -12.39 -9.70 2.38
CA LEU A 44 -11.83 -8.36 2.52
C LEU A 44 -12.28 -7.66 3.81
N TYR A 45 -13.51 -7.93 4.25
CA TYR A 45 -14.14 -7.32 5.42
C TYR A 45 -14.11 -8.23 6.66
N ASN A 46 -13.53 -9.42 6.54
CA ASN A 46 -13.33 -10.36 7.65
C ASN A 46 -11.84 -10.55 8.00
N THR A 47 -10.95 -9.87 7.29
CA THR A 47 -9.51 -9.90 7.58
C THR A 47 -9.23 -9.36 8.99
N ARG A 48 -8.20 -9.91 9.64
CA ARG A 48 -7.75 -9.45 10.95
C ARG A 48 -6.80 -8.27 10.78
N PRO A 49 -6.79 -7.31 11.72
CA PRO A 49 -5.75 -6.29 11.78
C PRO A 49 -4.35 -6.90 11.77
N VAL A 50 -3.40 -6.17 11.19
CA VAL A 50 -1.97 -6.51 11.27
C VAL A 50 -1.57 -6.62 12.75
N PRO A 51 -0.78 -7.62 13.16
CA PRO A 51 -0.34 -7.77 14.54
C PRO A 51 0.29 -6.48 15.09
N GLY A 52 -0.13 -6.07 16.30
CA GLY A 52 0.33 -4.85 16.96
C GLY A 52 -0.29 -3.55 16.43
N ALA A 53 -1.15 -3.61 15.39
CA ALA A 53 -1.73 -2.40 14.80
C ALA A 53 -2.58 -1.63 15.80
N ARG A 54 -3.45 -2.31 16.55
CA ARG A 54 -4.37 -1.67 17.49
C ARG A 54 -3.62 -0.90 18.57
N GLU A 55 -2.62 -1.54 19.18
CA GLU A 55 -1.75 -0.94 20.20
C GLU A 55 -0.88 0.18 19.62
N GLY A 56 -0.40 -0.02 18.39
CA GLY A 56 0.41 0.96 17.66
C GLY A 56 -0.36 2.25 17.38
N VAL A 57 -1.53 2.16 16.75
CA VAL A 57 -2.34 3.34 16.42
C VAL A 57 -2.90 4.00 17.67
N GLN A 58 -3.26 3.24 18.71
CA GLN A 58 -3.66 3.80 20.00
C GLN A 58 -2.51 4.62 20.61
N SER A 59 -1.29 4.09 20.59
CA SER A 59 -0.12 4.82 21.10
C SER A 59 0.12 6.13 20.35
N LEU A 60 -0.11 6.16 19.02
CA LEU A 60 -0.01 7.39 18.25
C LEU A 60 -1.11 8.38 18.62
N ARG A 61 -2.34 7.90 18.82
CA ARG A 61 -3.45 8.74 19.27
C ARG A 61 -3.20 9.33 20.66
N ASP A 62 -2.70 8.53 21.60
CA ASP A 62 -2.35 8.95 22.97
C ASP A 62 -1.22 9.98 22.99
N MET A 63 -0.33 9.96 21.98
CA MET A 63 0.68 10.99 21.78
C MET A 63 0.10 12.32 21.28
N GLY A 64 -1.18 12.38 20.92
CA GLY A 64 -1.88 13.57 20.44
C GLY A 64 -1.94 13.68 18.91
N TYR A 65 -1.61 12.63 18.16
CA TYR A 65 -1.69 12.67 16.70
C TYR A 65 -3.12 12.48 16.18
N ARG A 66 -3.44 13.22 15.13
CA ARG A 66 -4.64 12.99 14.32
C ARG A 66 -4.37 11.89 13.31
N LEU A 67 -5.20 10.84 13.30
CA LEU A 67 -5.01 9.68 12.42
C LEU A 67 -6.04 9.69 11.29
N VAL A 68 -5.55 9.67 10.05
CA VAL A 68 -6.36 9.67 8.83
C VAL A 68 -5.91 8.49 7.97
N ILE A 69 -6.86 7.73 7.43
CA ILE A 69 -6.59 6.64 6.50
C ILE A 69 -6.63 7.18 5.09
N VAL A 70 -5.58 6.95 4.30
CA VAL A 70 -5.54 7.28 2.87
C VAL A 70 -5.40 5.99 2.08
N THR A 71 -6.36 5.69 1.19
CA THR A 71 -6.46 4.38 0.54
C THR A 71 -6.76 4.47 -0.95
N ALA A 72 -6.23 3.52 -1.72
CA ALA A 72 -6.45 3.38 -3.16
C ALA A 72 -7.84 2.84 -3.54
N ARG A 73 -8.62 2.39 -2.55
CA ARG A 73 -9.97 1.83 -2.76
C ARG A 73 -10.88 2.83 -3.48
N ALA A 74 -11.80 2.29 -4.27
CA ALA A 74 -12.85 3.09 -4.88
C ALA A 74 -13.89 3.53 -3.83
N GLN A 75 -14.59 4.62 -4.14
CA GLN A 75 -15.54 5.30 -3.24
C GLN A 75 -16.71 4.40 -2.83
N ASP A 76 -17.12 3.48 -3.70
CA ASP A 76 -18.15 2.47 -3.47
C ASP A 76 -17.81 1.47 -2.36
N HIS A 77 -16.54 1.37 -1.96
CA HIS A 77 -16.10 0.52 -0.87
C HIS A 77 -15.87 1.25 0.45
N VAL A 78 -16.03 2.58 0.49
CA VAL A 78 -15.72 3.41 1.67
C VAL A 78 -16.54 2.99 2.88
N ASP A 79 -17.85 2.85 2.75
CA ASP A 79 -18.75 2.56 3.89
C ASP A 79 -18.38 1.22 4.55
N LYS A 80 -18.24 0.15 3.75
CA LYS A 80 -17.84 -1.17 4.26
C LYS A 80 -16.41 -1.17 4.82
N SER A 81 -15.52 -0.35 4.26
CA SER A 81 -14.18 -0.17 4.81
C SER A 81 -14.22 0.56 6.15
N TRP A 82 -15.10 1.55 6.32
CA TRP A 82 -15.29 2.26 7.58
C TRP A 82 -15.89 1.35 8.66
N GLU A 83 -16.88 0.52 8.32
CA GLU A 83 -17.43 -0.48 9.25
C GLU A 83 -16.35 -1.43 9.77
N TRP A 84 -15.44 -1.88 8.90
CA TRP A 84 -14.31 -2.70 9.32
C TRP A 84 -13.34 -1.93 10.23
N VAL A 85 -13.07 -0.66 9.93
CA VAL A 85 -12.22 0.20 10.75
C VAL A 85 -12.84 0.41 12.13
N ASP A 86 -14.10 0.81 12.21
CA ASP A 86 -14.79 1.08 13.47
C ASP A 86 -14.87 -0.16 14.37
N LYS A 87 -15.13 -1.33 13.77
CA LYS A 87 -15.12 -2.62 14.47
C LYS A 87 -13.76 -2.93 15.12
N ASN A 88 -12.66 -2.64 14.44
CA ASN A 88 -11.32 -3.05 14.87
C ASN A 88 -10.57 -1.95 15.65
N PHE A 89 -10.87 -0.69 15.37
CA PHE A 89 -10.19 0.52 15.86
C PHE A 89 -11.20 1.60 16.29
N PRO A 90 -12.14 1.28 17.21
CA PRO A 90 -13.25 2.18 17.54
C PRO A 90 -12.73 3.51 18.10
N GLY A 91 -13.15 4.62 17.46
CA GLY A 91 -12.81 5.99 17.89
C GLY A 91 -11.34 6.41 17.69
N ILE A 92 -10.53 5.63 16.96
CA ILE A 92 -9.10 5.94 16.78
C ILE A 92 -8.84 6.83 15.55
N PHE A 93 -9.51 6.54 14.43
CA PHE A 93 -9.32 7.26 13.18
C PHE A 93 -10.38 8.34 12.99
N ASP A 94 -9.98 9.49 12.43
CA ASP A 94 -10.87 10.63 12.20
C ASP A 94 -11.60 10.53 10.84
N SER A 95 -10.98 9.94 9.81
CA SER A 95 -11.55 9.84 8.46
C SER A 95 -10.83 8.83 7.56
N ILE A 96 -11.51 8.41 6.49
CA ILE A 96 -10.93 7.70 5.33
C ILE A 96 -10.99 8.62 4.10
N ILE A 97 -9.89 8.71 3.36
CA ILE A 97 -9.79 9.41 2.08
C ILE A 97 -9.40 8.41 0.99
N CYS A 98 -10.23 8.30 -0.05
CA CYS A 98 -10.00 7.43 -1.19
C CYS A 98 -9.33 8.17 -2.36
N THR A 99 -8.15 7.71 -2.78
CA THR A 99 -7.36 8.27 -3.90
C THR A 99 -7.77 7.73 -5.27
N GLY A 100 -8.61 6.68 -5.32
CA GLY A 100 -9.28 6.23 -6.54
C GLY A 100 -8.34 5.74 -7.66
N GLN A 101 -7.34 4.91 -7.35
CA GLN A 101 -6.38 4.40 -8.35
C GLN A 101 -7.06 3.68 -9.55
N PHE A 102 -8.28 3.15 -9.39
CA PHE A 102 -8.96 2.28 -10.37
C PHE A 102 -10.32 2.77 -10.90
N LYS A 103 -10.57 4.08 -11.03
CA LYS A 103 -11.62 4.51 -11.98
C LYS A 103 -11.03 4.56 -13.38
N ASP A 104 -11.42 3.59 -14.22
CA ASP A 104 -11.35 3.73 -15.67
C ASP A 104 -12.24 4.92 -16.05
N THR A 105 -11.61 5.97 -16.58
CA THR A 105 -12.29 7.15 -17.13
C THR A 105 -12.91 6.78 -18.47
N HIS A 106 -14.02 6.05 -18.43
CA HIS A 106 -14.98 5.96 -19.52
C HIS A 106 -16.40 6.17 -18.98
N THR A 107 -16.69 7.37 -18.50
CA THR A 107 -18.08 7.86 -18.42
C THR A 107 -18.15 9.30 -18.89
N ALA A 108 -18.92 9.48 -19.95
CA ALA A 108 -19.35 10.75 -20.50
C ALA A 108 -20.03 11.61 -19.42
N GLY A 109 -19.56 12.83 -19.24
CA GLY A 109 -20.11 13.80 -18.31
C GLY A 109 -19.01 14.71 -17.78
N HIS A 110 -19.26 16.01 -17.73
CA HIS A 110 -18.29 17.06 -17.42
C HIS A 110 -17.81 17.08 -15.95
N GLU A 111 -17.20 16.00 -15.46
CA GLU A 111 -16.48 15.99 -14.19
C GLU A 111 -15.05 15.50 -14.40
N VAL A 112 -14.10 16.42 -14.27
CA VAL A 112 -12.69 16.08 -14.14
C VAL A 112 -12.50 15.52 -12.73
N VAL A 113 -12.71 14.22 -12.54
CA VAL A 113 -12.30 13.53 -11.32
C VAL A 113 -10.78 13.39 -11.37
N THR A 114 -10.05 14.35 -10.82
CA THR A 114 -8.60 14.24 -10.69
C THR A 114 -8.27 13.08 -9.74
N LYS A 115 -7.56 12.06 -10.25
CA LYS A 115 -6.97 11.02 -9.40
C LYS A 115 -5.94 11.70 -8.48
N LEU A 116 -6.28 11.90 -7.21
CA LEU A 116 -5.34 12.48 -6.23
C LEU A 116 -4.30 11.43 -5.84
N SER A 117 -3.02 11.73 -5.97
CA SER A 117 -1.96 10.86 -5.43
C SER A 117 -1.95 10.93 -3.90
N LYS A 118 -1.41 9.90 -3.23
CA LYS A 118 -1.21 9.95 -1.78
C LYS A 118 -0.31 11.12 -1.37
N ALA A 119 0.67 11.47 -2.20
CA ALA A 119 1.53 12.63 -1.98
C ALA A 119 0.75 13.95 -1.96
N GLN A 120 -0.22 14.11 -2.88
CA GLN A 120 -1.09 15.28 -2.88
C GLN A 120 -1.98 15.30 -1.63
N VAL A 121 -2.60 14.17 -1.28
CA VAL A 121 -3.44 14.09 -0.07
C VAL A 121 -2.63 14.40 1.20
N CYS A 122 -1.40 13.88 1.32
CA CYS A 122 -0.53 14.19 2.46
C CYS A 122 -0.17 15.68 2.51
N THR A 123 0.09 16.29 1.35
CA THR A 123 0.37 17.72 1.21
C THR A 123 -0.81 18.58 1.67
N ASP A 124 -2.01 18.24 1.22
CA ASP A 124 -3.26 18.97 1.50
C ASP A 124 -3.66 18.85 2.97
N LEU A 125 -3.45 17.68 3.58
CA LEU A 125 -3.69 17.45 5.00
C LEU A 125 -2.65 18.10 5.92
N GLY A 126 -1.52 18.55 5.38
CA GLY A 126 -0.36 18.94 6.18
C GLY A 126 0.16 17.76 7.03
N ALA A 127 0.19 16.56 6.44
CA ALA A 127 0.57 15.35 7.14
C ALA A 127 2.01 15.43 7.68
N THR A 128 2.18 15.15 8.98
CA THR A 128 3.49 15.13 9.63
C THR A 128 4.29 13.86 9.30
N LEU A 129 3.58 12.76 9.04
CA LEU A 129 4.16 11.43 8.83
C LEU A 129 3.18 10.57 8.03
N LEU A 130 3.68 9.83 7.05
CA LEU A 130 2.97 8.74 6.38
C LEU A 130 3.49 7.39 6.87
N ILE A 131 2.59 6.43 7.11
CA ILE A 131 2.93 5.03 7.35
C ILE A 131 2.27 4.23 6.23
N ASP A 132 3.06 3.61 5.35
CA ASP A 132 2.58 2.90 4.17
C ASP A 132 3.50 1.70 3.90
N ASP A 133 2.98 0.62 3.32
CA ASP A 133 3.75 -0.57 2.97
C ASP A 133 4.13 -0.60 1.48
N SER A 134 3.60 0.32 0.67
CA SER A 134 3.95 0.47 -0.74
C SER A 134 5.19 1.35 -0.89
N SER A 135 6.24 0.76 -1.46
CA SER A 135 7.49 1.45 -1.85
C SER A 135 7.24 2.60 -2.83
N GLU A 136 6.32 2.43 -3.79
CA GLU A 136 5.93 3.48 -4.75
C GLU A 136 5.35 4.70 -4.05
N ASN A 137 4.35 4.49 -3.19
CA ASN A 137 3.74 5.57 -2.41
C ASN A 137 4.76 6.21 -1.49
N ALA A 138 5.61 5.42 -0.85
CA ALA A 138 6.62 5.91 0.06
C ALA A 138 7.64 6.81 -0.62
N VAL A 139 8.18 6.39 -1.78
CA VAL A 139 9.11 7.21 -2.55
C VAL A 139 8.41 8.46 -3.08
N GLN A 140 7.21 8.33 -3.65
CA GLN A 140 6.46 9.48 -4.17
C GLN A 140 6.21 10.55 -3.10
N CYS A 141 5.82 10.15 -1.88
CA CYS A 141 5.57 11.09 -0.79
C CYS A 141 6.86 11.68 -0.22
N ALA A 142 7.93 10.89 -0.13
CA ALA A 142 9.20 11.33 0.45
C ALA A 142 10.03 12.22 -0.49
N THR A 143 9.81 12.13 -1.81
CA THR A 143 10.53 12.92 -2.83
C THR A 143 9.67 13.99 -3.51
N ALA A 144 8.43 14.20 -3.07
CA ALA A 144 7.60 15.30 -3.56
C ALA A 144 8.19 16.67 -3.16
N ASP A 145 7.87 17.73 -3.92
CA ASP A 145 8.32 19.11 -3.63
C ASP A 145 8.02 19.52 -2.19
N LYS A 146 6.81 19.18 -1.71
CA LYS A 146 6.46 19.21 -0.29
C LYS A 146 6.55 17.80 0.27
N CYS A 147 7.75 17.39 0.64
CA CYS A 147 8.00 16.03 1.11
C CYS A 147 7.26 15.77 2.43
N THR A 148 6.68 14.57 2.53
CA THR A 148 6.13 14.04 3.78
C THR A 148 7.05 12.91 4.25
N PRO A 149 7.59 12.95 5.48
CA PRO A 149 8.35 11.84 6.02
C PRO A 149 7.55 10.54 5.97
N VAL A 150 8.18 9.43 5.58
CA VAL A 150 7.51 8.14 5.43
C VAL A 150 8.18 7.06 6.27
N LEU A 151 7.36 6.28 6.99
CA LEU A 151 7.74 4.99 7.51
C LEU A 151 7.27 3.90 6.55
N LEU A 152 8.21 3.29 5.82
CA LEU A 152 7.94 2.13 4.97
C LEU A 152 7.78 0.90 5.86
N PHE A 153 6.53 0.48 6.01
CA PHE A 153 6.11 -0.53 6.97
C PHE A 153 6.31 -1.97 6.47
N GLY A 154 6.82 -2.83 7.34
CA GLY A 154 6.99 -4.26 7.14
C GLY A 154 8.28 -4.65 6.44
N ASP A 155 8.67 -5.92 6.59
CA ASP A 155 9.67 -6.59 5.74
C ASP A 155 8.97 -7.46 4.71
N TYR A 156 8.19 -6.80 3.85
CA TYR A 156 7.40 -7.47 2.82
C TYR A 156 8.15 -7.56 1.51
N SER A 157 8.00 -8.66 0.76
CA SER A 157 8.65 -8.82 -0.55
C SER A 157 8.28 -7.69 -1.52
N TRP A 158 7.02 -7.26 -1.52
CA TRP A 158 6.52 -6.22 -2.41
C TRP A 158 7.11 -4.83 -2.14
N ASN A 159 7.60 -4.57 -0.93
CA ASN A 159 8.15 -3.27 -0.57
C ASN A 159 9.67 -3.17 -0.83
N LYS A 160 10.28 -4.22 -1.41
CA LYS A 160 11.72 -4.28 -1.72
C LYS A 160 12.08 -3.73 -3.10
N ARG A 161 11.12 -3.24 -3.87
CA ARG A 161 11.31 -2.73 -5.24
C ARG A 161 10.26 -1.68 -5.57
N ILE A 162 10.47 -0.90 -6.62
CA ILE A 162 9.46 0.01 -7.17
C ILE A 162 8.95 -0.63 -8.45
N SER A 163 7.64 -0.63 -8.63
CA SER A 163 7.02 -0.93 -9.91
C SER A 163 6.48 0.35 -10.54
N SER A 164 6.46 0.41 -11.86
CA SER A 164 6.02 1.59 -12.62
C SER A 164 4.68 1.31 -13.30
N PRO A 165 3.85 2.33 -13.57
CA PRO A 165 2.73 2.20 -14.50
C PRO A 165 3.14 1.64 -15.88
N ASN A 166 4.40 1.85 -16.30
CA ASN A 166 4.94 1.25 -17.53
C ASN A 166 5.08 -0.27 -17.48
N ASP A 167 4.87 -0.87 -16.30
CA ASP A 167 4.90 -2.32 -16.11
C ASP A 167 3.53 -2.98 -16.26
N LEU A 168 2.50 -2.22 -16.64
CA LEU A 168 1.20 -2.73 -17.07
C LEU A 168 1.27 -3.33 -18.48
N ARG A 169 2.15 -4.31 -18.65
CA ARG A 169 2.37 -5.03 -19.91
C ARG A 169 2.53 -6.51 -19.63
N GLU A 170 2.07 -7.36 -20.55
CA GLU A 170 2.09 -8.81 -20.38
C GLU A 170 3.51 -9.36 -20.18
N GLU A 171 4.52 -8.73 -20.79
CA GLU A 171 5.93 -9.10 -20.65
C GLU A 171 6.44 -8.94 -19.22
N MET A 172 5.77 -8.11 -18.42
CA MET A 172 6.12 -7.88 -17.01
C MET A 172 5.38 -8.82 -16.06
N SER A 173 4.50 -9.70 -16.55
CA SER A 173 3.95 -10.78 -15.72
C SER A 173 5.07 -11.70 -15.23
N PHE A 174 4.87 -12.32 -14.07
CA PHE A 174 5.91 -13.12 -13.41
C PHE A 174 6.51 -14.18 -14.33
N ASP A 175 5.65 -14.98 -14.99
CA ASP A 175 6.08 -16.09 -15.83
C ASP A 175 6.86 -15.59 -17.06
N ARG A 176 6.40 -14.51 -17.69
CA ARG A 176 7.06 -13.91 -18.87
C ARG A 176 8.40 -13.29 -18.54
N ARG A 177 8.47 -12.58 -17.41
CA ARG A 177 9.70 -11.96 -16.97
C ARG A 177 10.73 -13.01 -16.54
N LEU A 178 10.30 -14.06 -15.84
CA LEU A 178 11.19 -15.16 -15.45
C LEU A 178 11.74 -15.90 -16.67
N GLU A 179 10.93 -16.11 -17.70
CA GLU A 179 11.37 -16.69 -18.98
C GLU A 179 12.41 -15.80 -19.68
N ALA A 180 12.15 -14.49 -19.77
CA ALA A 180 13.06 -13.52 -20.38
C ALA A 180 14.39 -13.36 -19.61
N GLU A 181 14.37 -13.62 -18.30
CA GLU A 181 15.53 -13.60 -17.42
C GLU A 181 16.22 -14.99 -17.32
N GLU A 182 15.90 -15.92 -18.23
CA GLU A 182 16.49 -17.26 -18.31
C GLU A 182 16.38 -18.06 -16.99
N GLY A 183 15.29 -17.86 -16.25
CA GLY A 183 15.06 -18.52 -14.96
C GLY A 183 15.78 -17.87 -13.78
N ARG A 184 16.48 -16.75 -13.99
CA ARG A 184 17.09 -15.97 -12.89
C ARG A 184 15.99 -15.42 -11.98
N GLU A 185 16.13 -15.68 -10.68
CA GLU A 185 15.23 -15.17 -9.64
C GLU A 185 15.48 -13.67 -9.39
N PHE A 186 15.17 -12.83 -10.38
CA PHE A 186 15.44 -11.39 -10.40
C PHE A 186 14.99 -10.67 -9.11
N TRP A 187 13.95 -11.19 -8.47
CA TRP A 187 13.42 -10.62 -7.24
C TRP A 187 14.29 -10.81 -6.00
N LYS A 188 15.29 -11.70 -6.04
CA LYS A 188 16.25 -11.83 -4.95
C LYS A 188 17.33 -10.74 -4.98
N ASP A 189 17.59 -10.19 -6.16
CA ASP A 189 18.66 -9.21 -6.37
C ASP A 189 18.14 -7.76 -6.32
N GLU A 190 16.88 -7.56 -6.71
CA GLU A 190 16.26 -6.24 -6.73
C GLU A 190 16.06 -5.67 -5.33
N THR A 191 16.49 -4.42 -5.16
CA THR A 191 16.38 -3.68 -3.91
C THR A 191 15.88 -2.27 -4.16
N LEU A 192 15.14 -1.73 -3.19
CA LEU A 192 14.61 -0.38 -3.23
C LEU A 192 15.77 0.59 -3.05
N LYS A 193 16.14 1.27 -4.13
CA LYS A 193 17.13 2.34 -4.11
C LYS A 193 16.44 3.65 -3.76
N VAL A 194 16.79 4.22 -2.61
CA VAL A 194 16.29 5.52 -2.15
C VAL A 194 17.47 6.49 -2.11
N PRO A 195 17.36 7.70 -2.69
CA PRO A 195 18.42 8.70 -2.61
C PRO A 195 18.77 9.02 -1.15
N GLU A 196 20.05 9.24 -0.89
CA GLU A 196 20.52 9.65 0.44
C GLU A 196 19.86 10.98 0.85
N GLY A 197 19.49 11.09 2.13
CA GLY A 197 18.79 12.27 2.67
C GLY A 197 17.27 12.28 2.42
N THR A 198 16.71 11.36 1.65
CA THR A 198 15.25 11.20 1.52
C THR A 198 14.65 10.83 2.88
N PRO A 199 13.59 11.51 3.37
CA PRO A 199 12.97 11.24 4.67
C PRO A 199 12.10 9.98 4.64
N LEU A 200 12.68 8.84 4.26
CA LEU A 200 12.05 7.53 4.16
C LEU A 200 12.79 6.54 5.03
N TYR A 201 12.09 5.96 6.01
CA TYR A 201 12.67 5.08 7.02
C TYR A 201 11.94 3.74 7.02
N ARG A 202 12.66 2.63 7.09
CA ARG A 202 12.03 1.30 7.21
C ARG A 202 11.70 0.99 8.66
N VAL A 203 10.54 0.40 8.89
CA VAL A 203 10.09 -0.12 10.19
C VAL A 203 9.44 -1.48 9.98
N LYS A 204 9.79 -2.49 10.77
CA LYS A 204 9.30 -3.86 10.53
C LYS A 204 7.91 -4.12 11.10
N ASP A 205 7.53 -3.39 12.15
CA ASP A 205 6.31 -3.61 12.92
C ASP A 205 5.85 -2.33 13.63
N TRP A 206 4.70 -2.40 14.29
CA TRP A 206 4.12 -1.27 15.02
C TRP A 206 4.93 -0.86 16.26
N ALA A 207 5.71 -1.75 16.86
CA ALA A 207 6.60 -1.38 17.95
C ALA A 207 7.75 -0.48 17.46
N GLU A 208 8.29 -0.75 16.27
CA GLU A 208 9.26 0.11 15.61
C GLU A 208 8.67 1.45 15.16
N VAL A 209 7.45 1.47 14.64
CA VAL A 209 6.71 2.72 14.36
C VAL A 209 6.67 3.60 15.62
N VAL A 210 6.16 3.06 16.73
CA VAL A 210 6.00 3.81 17.99
C VAL A 210 7.35 4.28 18.54
N ARG A 211 8.39 3.45 18.49
CA ARG A 211 9.74 3.85 18.91
C ARG A 211 10.30 4.98 18.05
N TRP A 212 10.12 4.89 16.73
CA TRP A 212 10.59 5.91 15.81
C TRP A 212 9.88 7.25 16.06
N VAL A 213 8.56 7.23 16.21
CA VAL A 213 7.75 8.44 16.46
C VAL A 213 8.14 9.10 17.77
N ARG A 214 8.29 8.33 18.86
CA ARG A 214 8.75 8.88 20.15
C ARG A 214 10.10 9.59 20.03
N LYS A 215 11.06 8.95 19.36
CA LYS A 215 12.39 9.51 19.14
C LYS A 215 12.32 10.78 18.29
N ALA A 216 11.63 10.72 17.14
CA ALA A 216 11.49 11.85 16.24
C ALA A 216 10.82 13.06 16.91
N ARG A 217 9.79 12.83 17.73
CA ARG A 217 9.15 13.87 18.54
C ARG A 217 10.11 14.48 19.57
N SER A 218 10.89 13.66 20.28
CA SER A 218 11.87 14.16 21.25
C SER A 218 13.00 14.99 20.63
N GLU A 219 13.28 14.74 19.35
CA GLU A 219 14.27 15.46 18.54
C GLU A 219 13.67 16.67 17.80
N GLY A 220 12.36 16.92 17.94
CA GLY A 220 11.67 18.02 17.24
C GLY A 220 11.54 17.84 15.74
N ARG A 221 11.65 16.60 15.23
CA ARG A 221 11.50 16.28 13.79
C ARG A 221 10.04 16.17 13.35
N ILE A 222 9.14 15.87 14.29
CA ILE A 222 7.68 15.71 14.10
C ILE A 222 6.92 16.16 15.35
#